data_AF-A0A820CXC9-F1
#
_entry.id   AF-A0A820CXC9-F1
#
_cell.length_a   1.000
_cell.length_b   1.000
_cell.length_c   1.000
_cell.angle_alpha   90.00
_cell.angle_beta   90.00
_cell.angle_gamma   90.00
#
_symmetry.space_group_name_H-M   'P 1'
#
loop_
_entity.id
_entity.type
_entity.pdbx_description
1 polymer ?
#
loop_
_entity_poly.entity_id
_entity_poly.type
_entity_poly.pdbx_seq_one_letter_code
_entity_poly.pdbx_strand_id
1 'polypeptide(L)'
;RRLANARGIIIRGPERLFDSRLSLIGGLYADKHNFFHLYALRTFELFFKRQLNLENINEITKLLYETSNKNVSFEKFSQDFQTYVNNQGQQDYLNAQNEAEQDHIFGVPTFIVRDEPFWGNDRISWIKKKLDSLKLHDT
;
A
#
# COMPACT_ATOMS: atom_id res chain seq x y z
N ARG A 1 -16.24 0.68 9.63
CA ARG A 1 -16.93 -0.46 10.29
C ARG A 1 -18.29 -0.78 9.67
N ARG A 2 -19.25 0.15 9.57
CA ARG A 2 -20.57 -0.10 8.92
C ARG A 2 -20.47 -0.69 7.50
N LEU A 3 -19.68 -0.06 6.63
CA LEU A 3 -19.44 -0.52 5.24
C LEU A 3 -18.74 -1.89 5.18
N ALA A 4 -17.86 -2.19 6.15
CA ALA A 4 -17.13 -3.45 6.20
C ALA A 4 -18.05 -4.61 6.60
N ASN A 5 -18.90 -4.39 7.63
CA ASN A 5 -19.88 -5.37 8.08
C ASN A 5 -20.86 -5.75 6.96
N ALA A 6 -21.32 -4.76 6.18
CA ALA A 6 -22.22 -5.00 5.04
C ALA A 6 -21.59 -5.85 3.92
N ARG A 7 -20.24 -5.97 3.91
CA ARG A 7 -19.46 -6.72 2.91
C ARG A 7 -18.80 -7.97 3.48
N GLY A 8 -19.07 -8.33 4.75
CA GLY A 8 -18.41 -9.46 5.42
C GLY A 8 -16.91 -9.26 5.67
N ILE A 9 -16.41 -8.02 5.62
CA ILE A 9 -14.98 -7.70 5.79
C ILE A 9 -14.72 -7.39 7.27
N ILE A 10 -13.68 -8.01 7.83
CA ILE A 10 -13.23 -7.73 9.20
C ILE A 10 -12.34 -6.48 9.18
N ILE A 11 -12.78 -5.42 9.87
CA ILE A 11 -11.96 -4.23 10.16
C ILE A 11 -11.94 -3.99 11.66
N ARG A 12 -10.84 -4.41 12.30
CA ARG A 12 -10.50 -4.00 13.67
C ARG A 12 -9.71 -2.71 13.58
N GLY A 13 -10.19 -1.65 14.22
CA GLY A 13 -9.45 -0.40 14.30
C GLY A 13 -8.09 -0.60 14.96
N PRO A 14 -7.09 0.23 14.61
CA PRO A 14 -5.77 0.16 15.19
C PRO A 14 -5.85 0.38 16.70
N GLU A 15 -5.04 -0.35 17.46
CA GLU A 15 -5.05 -0.31 18.94
C GLU A 15 -4.28 0.91 19.49
N ARG A 16 -3.41 1.47 18.67
CA ARG A 16 -2.59 2.66 18.94
C ARG A 16 -2.26 3.36 17.63
N LEU A 17 -1.55 4.49 17.71
CA LEU A 17 -0.90 5.06 16.54
C LEU A 17 0.23 4.11 16.09
N PHE A 18 0.28 3.82 14.80
CA PHE A 18 1.32 3.02 14.15
C PHE A 18 2.14 3.91 13.23
N ASP A 19 3.46 3.76 13.25
CA ASP A 19 4.31 4.21 12.16
C ASP A 19 4.24 3.19 11.02
N SER A 20 3.75 3.63 9.86
CA SER A 20 3.60 2.79 8.67
C SER A 20 4.78 2.88 7.71
N ARG A 21 5.79 3.72 8.00
CA ARG A 21 6.94 3.98 7.10
C ARG A 21 7.60 2.69 6.61
N LEU A 22 7.88 1.76 7.52
CA LEU A 22 8.53 0.49 7.16
C LEU A 22 7.69 -0.34 6.19
N SER A 23 6.39 -0.46 6.43
CA SER A 23 5.48 -1.17 5.53
C SER A 23 5.32 -0.45 4.19
N LEU A 24 5.32 0.88 4.16
CA LEU A 24 5.26 1.67 2.92
C LEU A 24 6.54 1.51 2.10
N ILE A 25 7.72 1.49 2.73
CA ILE A 25 9.00 1.14 2.07
C ILE A 25 8.92 -0.29 1.51
N GLY A 26 8.34 -1.23 2.25
CA GLY A 26 8.04 -2.58 1.76
C GLY A 26 7.15 -2.56 0.52
N GLY A 27 6.15 -1.68 0.48
CA GLY A 27 5.31 -1.47 -0.70
C GLY A 27 6.11 -1.02 -1.93
N LEU A 28 7.01 -0.05 -1.77
CA LEU A 28 7.88 0.42 -2.84
C LEU A 28 8.83 -0.67 -3.35
N TYR A 29 9.37 -1.49 -2.44
CA TYR A 29 10.14 -2.67 -2.81
C TYR A 29 9.30 -3.64 -3.64
N ALA A 30 8.12 -4.00 -3.16
CA ALA A 30 7.21 -4.91 -3.86
C ALA A 30 6.80 -4.39 -5.25
N ASP A 31 6.65 -3.08 -5.41
CA ASP A 31 6.32 -2.44 -6.68
C ASP A 31 7.46 -2.56 -7.70
N LYS A 32 8.69 -2.24 -7.29
CA LYS A 32 9.91 -2.44 -8.10
C LYS A 32 10.09 -3.87 -8.58
N HIS A 33 9.56 -4.83 -7.84
CA HIS A 33 9.65 -6.25 -8.14
C HIS A 33 8.34 -6.85 -8.69
N ASN A 34 7.35 -6.03 -9.06
CA ASN A 34 6.10 -6.41 -9.72
C ASN A 34 5.16 -7.31 -8.90
N PHE A 35 5.13 -7.18 -7.57
CA PHE A 35 4.20 -7.89 -6.69
C PHE A 35 3.47 -7.00 -5.67
N PHE A 36 3.49 -5.67 -5.88
CA PHE A 36 2.85 -4.69 -5.00
C PHE A 36 1.39 -4.99 -4.69
N HIS A 37 0.59 -5.33 -5.70
CA HIS A 37 -0.85 -5.54 -5.50
C HIS A 37 -1.13 -6.63 -4.45
N LEU A 38 -0.44 -7.77 -4.53
CA LEU A 38 -0.62 -8.87 -3.60
C LEU A 38 -0.10 -8.50 -2.20
N TYR A 39 1.06 -7.84 -2.13
CA TYR A 39 1.62 -7.33 -0.87
C TYR A 39 0.66 -6.35 -0.18
N ALA A 40 0.12 -5.37 -0.91
CA ALA A 40 -0.78 -4.34 -0.39
C ALA A 40 -2.08 -4.96 0.14
N LEU A 41 -2.71 -5.85 -0.63
CA LEU A 41 -3.92 -6.56 -0.19
C LEU A 41 -3.69 -7.34 1.11
N ARG A 42 -2.59 -8.09 1.17
CA ARG A 42 -2.29 -8.92 2.34
C ARG A 42 -1.89 -8.08 3.56
N THR A 43 -1.18 -6.98 3.36
CA THR A 43 -0.84 -6.01 4.41
C THR A 43 -2.10 -5.43 5.05
N PHE A 44 -3.05 -4.92 4.25
CA PHE A 44 -4.32 -4.40 4.75
C PHE A 44 -5.12 -5.47 5.49
N GLU A 45 -5.23 -6.67 4.91
CA GLU A 45 -5.96 -7.77 5.51
C GLU A 45 -5.41 -8.14 6.90
N LEU A 46 -4.09 -8.38 7.00
CA LEU A 46 -3.47 -8.80 8.24
C LEU A 46 -3.46 -7.68 9.28
N PHE A 47 -3.17 -6.43 8.87
CA PHE A 47 -3.18 -5.29 9.77
C PHE A 47 -4.56 -5.08 10.39
N PHE A 48 -5.62 -5.04 9.59
CA PHE A 48 -7.00 -4.87 10.09
C PHE A 48 -7.53 -6.10 10.82
N LYS A 49 -6.87 -7.26 10.69
CA LYS A 49 -7.09 -8.43 11.54
C LYS A 49 -6.27 -8.43 12.84
N ARG A 50 -5.35 -7.47 13.03
CA ARG A 50 -4.35 -7.43 14.14
C ARG A 50 -3.39 -8.61 14.13
N GLN A 51 -2.98 -9.00 12.93
CA GLN A 51 -2.10 -10.15 12.67
C GLN A 51 -0.77 -9.73 12.03
N LEU A 52 -0.50 -8.42 12.00
CA LEU A 52 0.73 -7.86 11.44
C LEU A 52 1.09 -6.58 12.20
N ASN A 53 2.32 -6.51 12.70
CA ASN A 53 2.92 -5.29 13.20
C ASN A 53 3.70 -4.59 12.06
N LEU A 54 3.21 -3.42 11.64
CA LEU A 54 3.79 -2.65 10.53
C LEU A 54 5.20 -2.12 10.81
N GLU A 55 5.59 -2.06 12.09
CA GLU A 55 6.88 -1.54 12.55
C GLU A 55 7.94 -2.65 12.73
N ASN A 56 7.57 -3.93 12.54
CA ASN A 56 8.46 -5.06 12.74
C ASN A 56 9.09 -5.54 11.42
N ILE A 57 10.40 -5.32 11.27
CA ILE A 57 11.16 -5.72 10.07
C ILE A 57 11.06 -7.21 9.75
N ASN A 58 11.00 -8.07 10.76
CA ASN A 58 10.91 -9.52 10.54
C ASN A 58 9.53 -9.93 10.01
N GLU A 59 8.47 -9.28 10.48
CA GLU A 59 7.10 -9.55 10.00
C GLU A 59 6.90 -9.01 8.58
N ILE A 60 7.37 -7.79 8.30
CA ILE A 60 7.30 -7.21 6.95
C ILE A 60 8.13 -8.03 5.95
N THR A 61 9.35 -8.45 6.32
CA THR A 61 10.19 -9.30 5.45
C THR A 61 9.51 -10.64 5.14
N LYS A 62 8.91 -11.30 6.15
CA LYS A 62 8.15 -12.54 5.94
C LYS A 62 6.99 -12.33 4.99
N LEU A 63 6.21 -11.28 5.20
CA LEU A 63 5.06 -10.96 4.35
C LEU A 63 5.47 -10.65 2.90
N LEU A 64 6.53 -9.86 2.70
CA LEU A 64 7.09 -9.59 1.38
C LEU A 64 7.52 -10.88 0.69
N TYR A 65 8.24 -11.75 1.39
CA TYR A 65 8.65 -13.04 0.83
C TYR A 65 7.45 -13.94 0.50
N GLU A 66 6.46 -14.01 1.40
CA GLU A 66 5.23 -14.78 1.21
C GLU A 66 4.45 -14.37 -0.05
N THR A 67 4.43 -13.09 -0.35
CA THR A 67 3.71 -12.48 -1.48
C THR A 67 4.55 -12.34 -2.75
N SER A 68 5.85 -12.60 -2.67
CA SER A 68 6.75 -12.65 -3.83
C SER A 68 6.61 -13.95 -4.64
N ASN A 69 7.33 -14.04 -5.75
CA ASN A 69 7.48 -15.27 -6.52
C ASN A 69 8.41 -16.32 -5.87
N LYS A 70 9.12 -15.96 -4.78
CA LYS A 70 10.05 -16.84 -4.04
C LYS A 70 11.15 -17.46 -4.92
N ASN A 71 11.64 -16.71 -5.91
CA ASN A 71 12.70 -17.15 -6.83
C ASN A 71 14.10 -17.25 -6.17
N VAL A 72 14.26 -16.76 -4.95
CA VAL A 72 15.50 -16.81 -4.16
C VAL A 72 15.19 -17.36 -2.77
N SER A 73 16.21 -17.81 -2.04
CA SER A 73 16.03 -18.23 -0.64
C SER A 73 15.55 -17.07 0.23
N PHE A 74 14.83 -17.40 1.31
CA PHE A 74 14.38 -16.41 2.29
C PHE A 74 15.55 -15.60 2.89
N GLU A 75 16.70 -16.25 3.12
CA GLU A 75 17.90 -15.59 3.62
C GLU A 75 18.41 -14.50 2.67
N LYS A 76 18.55 -14.83 1.37
CA LYS A 76 18.99 -13.87 0.36
C LYS A 76 17.98 -12.75 0.17
N PHE A 77 16.68 -13.07 0.18
CA PHE A 77 15.60 -12.09 0.11
C PHE A 77 15.64 -11.13 1.31
N SER A 78 15.79 -11.68 2.51
CA SER A 78 15.86 -10.90 3.76
C SER A 78 17.04 -9.95 3.75
N GLN A 79 18.21 -10.41 3.30
CA GLN A 79 19.40 -9.58 3.19
C GLN A 79 19.21 -8.45 2.18
N ASP A 80 18.65 -8.76 1.00
CA ASP A 80 18.37 -7.77 -0.05
C ASP A 80 17.38 -6.70 0.42
N PHE A 81 16.28 -7.11 1.04
CA PHE A 81 15.30 -6.16 1.58
C PHE A 81 15.88 -5.32 2.72
N GLN A 82 16.69 -5.89 3.62
CA GLN A 82 17.38 -5.12 4.66
C GLN A 82 18.34 -4.09 4.05
N THR A 83 19.10 -4.47 3.02
CA THR A 83 19.98 -3.54 2.29
C THR A 83 19.17 -2.43 1.61
N TYR A 84 18.00 -2.74 1.04
CA TYR A 84 17.11 -1.74 0.47
C TYR A 84 16.57 -0.77 1.52
N VAL A 85 16.04 -1.28 2.63
CA VAL A 85 15.51 -0.46 3.75
C VAL A 85 16.57 0.46 4.32
N ASN A 86 17.83 0.02 4.43
CA ASN A 86 18.90 0.83 5.01
C ASN A 86 19.54 1.82 4.01
N ASN A 87 19.21 1.73 2.73
CA ASN A 87 19.75 2.60 1.69
C ASN A 87 18.64 3.24 0.86
N GLN A 88 18.44 2.75 -0.37
CA GLN A 88 17.59 3.37 -1.38
C GLN A 88 16.12 3.53 -0.95
N GLY A 89 15.60 2.60 -0.14
CA GLY A 89 14.20 2.62 0.29
C GLY A 89 13.80 3.86 1.09
N GLN A 90 14.72 4.43 1.87
CA GLN A 90 14.45 5.68 2.61
C GLN A 90 14.31 6.86 1.64
N GLN A 91 15.15 6.92 0.62
CA GLN A 91 15.11 7.98 -0.39
C GLN A 91 13.86 7.85 -1.27
N ASP A 92 13.51 6.63 -1.69
CA ASP A 92 12.31 6.40 -2.49
C ASP A 92 11.04 6.78 -1.73
N TYR A 93 10.99 6.49 -0.42
CA TYR A 93 9.89 6.92 0.44
C TYR A 93 9.77 8.44 0.48
N LEU A 94 10.88 9.16 0.68
CA LEU A 94 10.89 10.63 0.68
C LEU A 94 10.46 11.20 -0.67
N ASN A 95 10.93 10.60 -1.78
CA ASN A 95 10.53 11.02 -3.12
C ASN A 95 9.02 10.85 -3.34
N ALA A 96 8.45 9.71 -2.92
CA ALA A 96 7.01 9.47 -3.02
C ALA A 96 6.17 10.44 -2.15
N GLN A 97 6.67 10.84 -0.98
CA GLN A 97 6.04 11.88 -0.17
C GLN A 97 6.09 13.24 -0.87
N ASN A 98 7.25 13.64 -1.40
CA ASN A 98 7.42 14.91 -2.11
C ASN A 98 6.54 14.97 -3.38
N GLU A 99 6.42 13.86 -4.12
CA GLU A 99 5.53 13.75 -5.28
C GLU A 99 4.07 13.97 -4.87
N ALA A 100 3.63 13.29 -3.80
CA ALA A 100 2.27 13.47 -3.28
C ALA A 100 2.01 14.93 -2.82
N GLU A 101 2.99 15.59 -2.21
CA GLU A 101 2.89 17.01 -1.84
C GLU A 101 2.80 17.93 -3.06
N GLN A 102 3.58 17.67 -4.11
CA GLN A 102 3.52 18.41 -5.39
C GLN A 102 2.16 18.26 -6.07
N ASP A 103 1.55 17.08 -5.95
CA ASP A 103 0.19 16.78 -6.42
C ASP A 103 -0.91 17.30 -5.48
N HIS A 104 -0.54 18.08 -4.45
CA HIS A 104 -1.45 18.64 -3.45
C HIS A 104 -2.28 17.60 -2.69
N ILE A 105 -1.75 16.38 -2.54
CA ILE A 105 -2.38 15.30 -1.78
C ILE A 105 -2.24 15.58 -0.28
N PHE A 106 -3.35 15.80 0.40
CA PHE A 106 -3.39 16.08 1.84
C PHE A 106 -4.02 14.95 2.67
N GLY A 107 -4.53 13.90 2.03
CA GLY A 107 -5.24 12.82 2.72
C GLY A 107 -5.44 11.57 1.85
N VAL A 108 -5.74 10.45 2.50
CA VAL A 108 -5.95 9.16 1.85
C VAL A 108 -7.32 8.54 2.17
N PRO A 109 -7.90 7.73 1.26
CA PRO A 109 -7.44 7.56 -0.12
C PRO A 109 -7.78 8.79 -0.98
N THR A 110 -6.87 9.16 -1.87
CA THR A 110 -7.06 10.15 -2.95
C THR A 110 -6.79 9.47 -4.28
N PHE A 111 -7.59 9.79 -5.28
CA PHE A 111 -7.44 9.31 -6.65
C PHE A 111 -7.34 10.52 -7.58
N ILE A 112 -6.43 10.50 -8.55
CA ILE A 112 -6.29 11.57 -9.55
C ILE A 112 -6.67 11.00 -10.92
N VAL A 113 -7.61 11.64 -11.62
CA VAL A 113 -8.02 11.25 -12.98
C VAL A 113 -7.90 12.46 -13.89
N ARG A 114 -6.88 12.48 -14.77
CA ARG A 114 -6.57 13.63 -15.65
C ARG A 114 -6.51 14.94 -14.84
N ASP A 115 -5.62 14.97 -13.84
CA ASP A 115 -5.39 16.11 -12.95
C ASP A 115 -6.58 16.51 -12.04
N GLU A 116 -7.69 15.75 -12.07
CA GLU A 116 -8.83 15.97 -11.19
C GLU A 116 -8.73 15.08 -9.94
N PRO A 117 -8.62 15.66 -8.72
CA PRO A 117 -8.52 14.89 -7.49
C PRO A 117 -9.89 14.48 -6.93
N PHE A 118 -10.00 13.25 -6.46
CA PHE A 118 -11.15 12.66 -5.77
C PHE A 118 -10.71 12.12 -4.41
N TRP A 119 -11.02 12.85 -3.34
CA TRP A 119 -10.65 12.48 -1.97
C TRP A 119 -11.79 11.77 -1.23
N GLY A 120 -11.52 10.56 -0.74
CA GLY A 120 -12.44 9.75 0.06
C GLY A 120 -12.97 8.51 -0.68
N ASN A 121 -13.15 7.41 0.06
CA ASN A 121 -13.69 6.16 -0.47
C ASN A 121 -15.16 6.29 -0.97
N ASP A 122 -15.89 7.30 -0.51
CA ASP A 122 -17.24 7.62 -0.98
C ASP A 122 -17.28 8.27 -2.37
N ARG A 123 -16.12 8.64 -2.95
CA ARG A 123 -16.01 9.24 -4.28
C ARG A 123 -15.91 8.25 -5.43
N ILE A 124 -15.90 6.94 -5.16
CA ILE A 124 -15.77 5.90 -6.19
C ILE A 124 -16.84 6.00 -7.28
N SER A 125 -18.07 6.37 -6.96
CA SER A 125 -19.14 6.55 -7.96
C SER A 125 -18.88 7.73 -8.90
N TRP A 126 -18.27 8.82 -8.40
CA TRP A 126 -17.88 9.97 -9.20
C TRP A 126 -16.68 9.67 -10.09
N ILE A 127 -15.70 8.93 -9.55
CA ILE A 127 -14.55 8.44 -10.33
C ILE A 127 -15.04 7.60 -11.52
N LYS A 128 -15.98 6.67 -11.31
CA LYS A 128 -16.57 5.89 -12.41
C LYS A 128 -17.20 6.78 -13.49
N LYS A 129 -18.03 7.75 -13.09
CA LYS A 129 -18.63 8.71 -14.04
C LYS A 129 -17.58 9.50 -14.82
N LYS A 130 -16.46 9.88 -14.17
CA LYS A 130 -15.36 10.58 -14.82
C LYS A 130 -14.62 9.68 -15.82
N LEU A 131 -14.37 8.42 -15.47
CA LEU A 131 -13.76 7.46 -16.39
C LEU A 131 -14.66 7.21 -17.61
N ASP A 132 -15.97 7.09 -17.41
CA ASP A 132 -16.95 6.92 -18.48
C ASP A 132 -16.99 8.12 -19.43
N SER A 133 -16.99 9.35 -18.89
CA SER A 133 -16.99 10.57 -19.71
C SER A 133 -15.71 10.73 -20.53
N LEU A 134 -14.60 10.15 -20.05
CA LEU A 134 -13.31 10.12 -20.75
C LEU A 134 -13.13 8.90 -21.66
N LYS A 135 -14.06 7.94 -21.66
CA LYS A 135 -13.93 6.64 -22.33
C LYS A 135 -12.66 5.87 -21.93
N LEU A 136 -12.35 5.88 -20.62
CA LEU A 136 -11.17 5.24 -20.02
C LEU A 136 -11.52 3.98 -19.22
N HIS A 137 -12.61 3.28 -19.56
CA HIS A 137 -12.92 1.96 -19.00
C HIS A 137 -12.51 0.87 -19.99
N ASP A 138 -12.01 -0.25 -19.46
CA ASP A 138 -11.88 -1.48 -20.24
C ASP A 138 -13.29 -1.89 -20.72
N THR A 139 -13.45 -2.10 -22.02
CA THR A 139 -14.63 -2.75 -22.63
C THR A 139 -14.74 -4.21 -22.23
#